data_AF-C5A6R3-F1
#
_entry.id   AF-C5A6R3-F1
#
_cell.length_a   1.000
_cell.length_b   1.000
_cell.length_c   1.000
_cell.angle_alpha   90.00
_cell.angle_beta   90.00
_cell.angle_gamma   90.00
#
_symmetry.space_group_name_H-M   'P 1'
#
loop_
_entity.id
_entity.type
_entity.pdbx_description
1 polymer ?
#
loop_
_entity_poly.entity_id
_entity_poly.type
_entity_poly.pdbx_seq_one_letter_code
_entity_poly.pdbx_strand_id
1 'polypeptide(L)'
;MREEAIEREIEEILGLRERREKDSELYKIANEVFDRTTKETLAYLHRRGKIEELYGVVSTGKEANVFAGVDAEGNKIAVKIYRTYTTEFRRIWEYLAADPRIGYLPKDMRKLVFVWTRREFKNLQRAIKYAVRVPEPVIFRNNVLVMEFIGDETPAPRLKDVEKSLERSDFEELYSYLMSVIERLWKRGDMVHGDLSEYNVLLWDGPVVIDWSQATVRRNRMSVELLKRDLRNVTNYFARKGVDVEDYEVKLRELIER
;
A
#
# COMPACT_ATOMS: atom_id res chain seq x y z
N MET A 1 -2.61 2.00 -35.10
CA MET A 1 -3.96 1.45 -34.83
C MET A 1 -4.14 0.99 -33.39
N ARG A 2 -3.57 -0.15 -32.92
CA ARG A 2 -3.80 -0.63 -31.54
C ARG A 2 -3.13 0.22 -30.46
N GLU A 3 -1.90 0.67 -30.71
CA GLU A 3 -1.16 1.51 -29.76
C GLU A 3 -1.78 2.89 -29.61
N GLU A 4 -2.18 3.51 -30.74
CA GLU A 4 -2.94 4.77 -30.74
C GLU A 4 -4.29 4.66 -30.02
N ALA A 5 -4.97 3.52 -30.14
CA ALA A 5 -6.21 3.28 -29.41
C ALA A 5 -5.99 3.20 -27.89
N ILE A 6 -4.94 2.51 -27.46
CA ILE A 6 -4.55 2.46 -26.03
C ILE A 6 -4.18 3.85 -25.53
N GLU A 7 -3.44 4.64 -26.32
CA GLU A 7 -3.08 5.99 -25.92
C GLU A 7 -4.32 6.87 -25.70
N ARG A 8 -5.32 6.77 -26.59
CA ARG A 8 -6.59 7.49 -26.43
C ARG A 8 -7.35 7.04 -25.17
N GLU A 9 -7.44 5.74 -24.91
CA GLU A 9 -8.06 5.24 -23.67
C GLU A 9 -7.31 5.76 -22.43
N ILE A 10 -5.98 5.91 -22.49
CA ILE A 10 -5.20 6.48 -21.38
C ILE A 10 -5.46 7.99 -21.23
N GLU A 11 -5.59 8.73 -22.33
CA GLU A 11 -6.00 10.14 -22.28
C GLU A 11 -7.39 10.30 -21.66
N GLU A 12 -8.34 9.42 -22.00
CA GLU A 12 -9.68 9.36 -21.40
C GLU A 12 -9.61 9.07 -19.90
N ILE A 13 -8.86 8.03 -19.48
CA ILE A 13 -8.66 7.68 -18.07
C ILE A 13 -8.04 8.85 -17.29
N LEU A 14 -7.14 9.63 -17.90
CA LEU A 14 -6.50 10.76 -17.24
C LEU A 14 -7.33 12.05 -17.31
N GLY A 15 -8.56 12.00 -17.82
CA GLY A 15 -9.45 13.16 -17.93
C GLY A 15 -8.95 14.23 -18.90
N LEU A 16 -8.10 13.88 -19.87
CA LEU A 16 -7.42 14.83 -20.76
C LEU A 16 -8.27 15.15 -21.99
N ARG A 17 -9.19 16.09 -21.84
CA ARG A 17 -10.06 16.59 -22.91
C ARG A 17 -9.48 17.81 -23.61
N GLU A 18 -8.65 18.60 -22.92
CA GLU A 18 -8.07 19.84 -23.42
C GLU A 18 -6.53 19.88 -23.36
N ARG A 19 -5.93 20.77 -24.17
CA ARG A 19 -4.47 20.92 -24.23
C ARG A 19 -3.84 21.38 -22.91
N ARG A 20 -4.56 22.16 -22.11
CA ARG A 20 -4.10 22.64 -20.78
C ARG A 20 -3.97 21.51 -19.77
N GLU A 21 -4.81 20.48 -19.85
CA GLU A 21 -4.77 19.33 -18.95
C GLU A 21 -3.56 18.45 -19.23
N LYS A 22 -3.06 18.46 -20.49
CA LYS A 22 -1.78 17.83 -20.86
C LYS A 22 -0.55 18.53 -20.26
N ASP A 23 -0.70 19.69 -19.61
CA ASP A 23 0.38 20.32 -18.84
C ASP A 23 0.30 20.01 -17.33
N SER A 24 -0.75 19.29 -16.91
CA SER A 24 -0.98 18.93 -15.50
C SER A 24 0.14 18.06 -14.93
N GLU A 25 0.32 18.15 -13.62
CA GLU A 25 1.24 17.29 -12.87
C GLU A 25 0.88 15.81 -13.03
N LEU A 26 -0.43 15.50 -13.02
CA LEU A 26 -0.95 14.16 -13.25
C LEU A 26 -0.47 13.59 -14.60
N TYR A 27 -0.61 14.34 -15.69
CA TYR A 27 -0.18 13.88 -17.01
C TYR A 27 1.34 13.67 -17.09
N LYS A 28 2.12 14.57 -16.49
CA LYS A 28 3.59 14.45 -16.48
C LYS A 28 4.04 13.19 -15.74
N ILE A 29 3.46 12.96 -14.56
CA ILE A 29 3.77 11.77 -13.75
C ILE A 29 3.26 10.51 -14.45
N ALA A 30 2.06 10.53 -15.02
CA ALA A 30 1.51 9.40 -15.77
C ALA A 30 2.41 9.01 -16.94
N ASN A 31 2.92 9.97 -17.72
CA ASN A 31 3.85 9.67 -18.83
C ASN A 31 5.20 9.13 -18.38
N GLU A 32 5.71 9.56 -17.22
CA GLU A 32 6.95 9.01 -16.66
C GLU A 32 6.74 7.56 -16.18
N VAL A 33 5.57 7.25 -15.65
CA VAL A 33 5.31 6.00 -14.92
C VAL A 33 4.68 4.92 -15.81
N PHE A 34 3.83 5.30 -16.77
CA PHE A 34 3.00 4.35 -17.52
C PHE A 34 3.75 3.82 -18.73
N ASP A 35 4.52 2.76 -18.50
CA ASP A 35 5.06 1.98 -19.60
C ASP A 35 3.95 1.29 -20.42
N ARG A 36 4.30 0.75 -21.59
CA ARG A 36 3.33 0.08 -22.48
C ARG A 36 2.51 -1.01 -21.77
N THR A 37 3.13 -1.80 -20.89
CA THR A 37 2.41 -2.89 -20.18
C THR A 37 1.43 -2.33 -19.16
N THR A 38 1.79 -1.24 -18.51
CA THR A 38 0.94 -0.50 -17.57
C THR A 38 -0.24 0.12 -18.32
N LYS A 39 0.00 0.78 -19.46
CA LYS A 39 -1.07 1.34 -20.31
C LYS A 39 -2.06 0.27 -20.75
N GLU A 40 -1.57 -0.87 -21.26
CA GLU A 40 -2.42 -2.02 -21.61
C GLU A 40 -3.23 -2.56 -20.42
N THR A 41 -2.66 -2.51 -19.22
CA THR A 41 -3.32 -2.94 -17.98
C THR A 41 -4.41 -1.97 -17.53
N LEU A 42 -4.14 -0.66 -17.56
CA LEU A 42 -5.09 0.38 -17.21
C LEU A 42 -6.27 0.37 -18.20
N ALA A 43 -5.99 0.34 -19.50
CA ALA A 43 -7.00 0.18 -20.55
C ALA A 43 -7.88 -1.08 -20.34
N TYR A 44 -7.28 -2.19 -19.89
CA TYR A 44 -8.04 -3.39 -19.55
C TYR A 44 -8.96 -3.21 -18.33
N LEU A 45 -8.49 -2.53 -17.28
CA LEU A 45 -9.27 -2.25 -16.07
C LEU A 45 -10.40 -1.24 -16.35
N HIS A 46 -10.13 -0.26 -17.22
CA HIS A 46 -11.09 0.74 -17.65
C HIS A 46 -12.27 0.13 -18.42
N ARG A 47 -11.99 -0.70 -19.44
CA ARG A 47 -13.04 -1.45 -20.15
C ARG A 47 -13.84 -2.42 -19.27
N ARG A 48 -13.39 -2.71 -18.05
CA ARG A 48 -14.07 -3.55 -17.06
C ARG A 48 -14.82 -2.73 -16.00
N GLY A 49 -14.86 -1.41 -16.15
CA GLY A 49 -15.47 -0.47 -15.20
C GLY A 49 -14.79 -0.42 -13.84
N LYS A 50 -13.52 -0.84 -13.75
CA LYS A 50 -12.76 -0.84 -12.49
C LYS A 50 -11.95 0.44 -12.27
N ILE A 51 -11.76 1.23 -13.32
CA ILE A 51 -11.16 2.56 -13.30
C ILE A 51 -11.88 3.35 -14.40
N GLU A 52 -12.73 4.29 -14.04
CA GLU A 52 -13.34 5.20 -15.02
C GLU A 52 -12.39 6.36 -15.31
N GLU A 53 -11.93 7.05 -14.25
CA GLU A 53 -11.09 8.23 -14.36
C GLU A 53 -10.06 8.26 -13.21
N LEU A 54 -8.87 8.78 -13.49
CA LEU A 54 -7.83 9.15 -12.54
C LEU A 54 -7.71 10.68 -12.57
N TYR A 55 -7.83 11.32 -11.41
CA TYR A 55 -7.90 12.78 -11.32
C TYR A 55 -6.86 13.39 -10.37
N GLY A 56 -6.03 12.59 -9.71
CA GLY A 56 -5.04 13.12 -8.78
C GLY A 56 -3.91 12.16 -8.45
N VAL A 57 -2.77 12.71 -8.04
CA VAL A 57 -1.64 11.94 -7.52
C VAL A 57 -1.68 11.98 -5.99
N VAL A 58 -1.82 10.80 -5.38
CA VAL A 58 -1.88 10.64 -3.92
C VAL A 58 -0.48 10.55 -3.34
N SER A 59 0.39 9.78 -3.99
CA SER A 59 1.76 9.59 -3.54
C SER A 59 2.64 9.22 -4.71
N THR A 60 3.82 9.82 -4.78
CA THR A 60 4.90 9.38 -5.66
C THR A 60 5.95 8.61 -4.86
N GLY A 61 6.54 7.58 -5.46
CA GLY A 61 7.47 6.71 -4.76
C GLY A 61 8.46 6.02 -5.70
N LYS A 62 9.55 5.53 -5.09
CA LYS A 62 10.61 4.78 -5.80
C LYS A 62 10.14 3.42 -6.29
N GLU A 63 9.15 2.82 -5.61
CA GLU A 63 8.64 1.48 -5.92
C GLU A 63 7.29 1.53 -6.64
N ALA A 64 6.42 2.46 -6.24
CA ALA A 64 5.09 2.61 -6.79
C ALA A 64 4.63 4.06 -6.71
N ASN A 65 3.65 4.40 -7.53
CA ASN A 65 2.89 5.65 -7.43
C ASN A 65 1.42 5.30 -7.17
N VAL A 66 0.73 6.14 -6.41
CA VAL A 66 -0.68 5.97 -6.07
C VAL A 66 -1.45 7.13 -6.67
N PHE A 67 -2.51 6.81 -7.41
CA PHE A 67 -3.41 7.76 -8.04
C PHE A 67 -4.79 7.69 -7.40
N ALA A 68 -5.46 8.83 -7.28
CA ALA A 68 -6.87 8.92 -6.92
C ALA A 68 -7.70 8.82 -8.20
N GLY A 69 -8.84 8.15 -8.10
CA GLY A 69 -9.74 7.97 -9.22
C GLY A 69 -11.13 7.55 -8.78
N VAL A 70 -11.98 7.29 -9.78
CA VAL A 70 -13.32 6.72 -9.60
C VAL A 70 -13.47 5.48 -10.46
N ASP A 71 -14.31 4.53 -10.04
CA ASP A 71 -14.76 3.43 -10.88
C ASP A 71 -16.00 3.82 -11.71
N ALA A 72 -16.50 2.91 -12.54
CA ALA A 72 -17.66 3.20 -13.40
C ALA A 72 -18.98 3.36 -12.62
N GLU A 73 -19.01 3.00 -11.33
CA GLU A 73 -20.15 3.19 -10.44
C GLU A 73 -20.04 4.52 -9.66
N GLY A 74 -18.94 5.28 -9.85
CA GLY A 74 -18.68 6.54 -9.16
C GLY A 74 -18.07 6.37 -7.76
N ASN A 75 -17.65 5.15 -7.39
CA ASN A 75 -16.98 4.94 -6.11
C ASN A 75 -15.54 5.46 -6.19
N LYS A 76 -15.07 6.12 -5.13
CA LYS A 76 -13.68 6.60 -5.03
C LYS A 76 -12.73 5.43 -4.84
N ILE A 77 -11.67 5.41 -5.65
CA ILE A 77 -10.65 4.35 -5.66
C ILE A 77 -9.23 4.95 -5.57
N ALA A 78 -8.33 4.19 -4.96
CA ALA A 78 -6.89 4.39 -5.05
C ALA A 78 -6.30 3.35 -5.99
N VAL A 79 -5.52 3.81 -6.97
CA VAL A 79 -4.84 2.96 -7.95
C VAL A 79 -3.33 3.01 -7.70
N LYS A 80 -2.80 1.96 -7.08
CA LYS A 80 -1.37 1.79 -6.82
C LYS A 80 -0.73 1.08 -8.01
N ILE A 81 0.20 1.77 -8.66
CA ILE A 81 0.92 1.32 -9.85
C ILE A 81 2.38 1.13 -9.48
N TYR A 82 2.81 -0.12 -9.42
CA TYR A 82 4.21 -0.46 -9.23
C TYR A 82 5.03 -0.14 -10.47
N ARG A 83 6.19 0.49 -10.26
CA ARG A 83 7.16 0.71 -11.33
C ARG A 83 7.68 -0.64 -11.81
N THR A 84 7.59 -0.89 -13.11
CA THR A 84 8.07 -2.14 -13.73
C THR A 84 9.60 -2.24 -13.75
N TYR A 85 10.29 -1.12 -13.54
CA TYR A 85 11.72 -1.00 -13.31
C TYR A 85 11.97 -0.12 -12.07
N THR A 86 12.64 -0.64 -11.05
CA THR A 86 12.95 0.05 -9.78
C THR A 86 14.36 -0.28 -9.30
N THR A 87 14.97 0.53 -8.44
CA THR A 87 16.26 0.19 -7.81
C THR A 87 16.09 -0.86 -6.70
N GLU A 88 14.86 -1.07 -6.21
CA GLU A 88 14.55 -1.91 -5.04
C GLU A 88 14.35 -3.40 -5.40
N PHE A 89 14.71 -3.83 -6.61
CA PHE A 89 14.47 -5.20 -7.06
C PHE A 89 15.08 -6.27 -6.16
N ARG A 90 16.27 -6.01 -5.63
CA ARG A 90 16.94 -6.93 -4.72
C ARG A 90 16.06 -7.18 -3.48
N ARG A 91 15.49 -6.11 -2.91
CA ARG A 91 14.60 -6.19 -1.75
C ARG A 91 13.30 -6.90 -2.10
N ILE A 92 12.68 -6.59 -3.24
CA ILE A 92 11.50 -7.30 -3.73
C ILE A 92 11.79 -8.81 -3.83
N TRP A 93 12.92 -9.17 -4.43
CA TRP A 93 13.33 -10.57 -4.58
C TRP A 93 13.54 -11.24 -3.22
N GLU A 94 14.26 -10.61 -2.29
CA GLU A 94 14.54 -11.16 -0.96
C GLU A 94 13.26 -11.50 -0.20
N TYR A 95 12.29 -10.57 -0.18
CA TYR A 95 11.01 -10.76 0.46
C TYR A 95 10.17 -11.85 -0.23
N LEU A 96 10.16 -11.92 -1.57
CA LEU A 96 9.42 -12.95 -2.30
C LEU A 96 10.03 -14.34 -2.12
N ALA A 97 11.37 -14.43 -2.15
CA ALA A 97 12.11 -15.68 -1.95
C ALA A 97 11.97 -16.23 -0.54
N ALA A 98 11.74 -15.37 0.44
CA ALA A 98 11.50 -15.76 1.82
C ALA A 98 10.05 -16.23 2.08
N ASP A 99 9.10 -15.94 1.18
CA ASP A 99 7.68 -16.21 1.38
C ASP A 99 7.29 -17.61 0.90
N PRO A 100 6.89 -18.54 1.80
CA PRO A 100 6.55 -19.91 1.44
C PRO A 100 5.28 -20.04 0.59
N ARG A 101 4.52 -18.96 0.41
CA ARG A 101 3.36 -18.93 -0.51
C ARG A 101 3.81 -18.82 -1.98
N ILE A 102 5.07 -18.48 -2.23
CA ILE A 102 5.62 -18.22 -3.57
C ILE A 102 6.41 -19.45 -4.04
N GLY A 103 5.76 -20.32 -4.82
CA GLY A 103 6.40 -21.55 -5.32
C GLY A 103 7.37 -21.34 -6.50
N TYR A 104 7.24 -20.23 -7.23
CA TYR A 104 8.11 -19.91 -8.36
C TYR A 104 8.42 -18.41 -8.40
N LEU A 105 9.71 -18.08 -8.49
CA LEU A 105 10.19 -16.72 -8.69
C LEU A 105 10.56 -16.51 -10.16
N PRO A 106 9.88 -15.60 -10.86
CA PRO A 106 10.28 -15.22 -12.20
C PRO A 106 11.69 -14.62 -12.20
N LYS A 107 12.49 -14.99 -13.22
CA LYS A 107 13.76 -14.32 -13.51
C LYS A 107 13.56 -12.94 -14.13
N ASP A 108 12.45 -12.77 -14.85
CA ASP A 108 12.06 -11.51 -15.46
C ASP A 108 11.57 -10.52 -14.40
N MET A 109 12.17 -9.32 -14.39
CA MET A 109 11.95 -8.28 -13.38
C MET A 109 10.50 -7.79 -13.38
N ARG A 110 9.89 -7.64 -14.56
CA ARG A 110 8.50 -7.20 -14.69
C ARG A 110 7.54 -8.23 -14.11
N LYS A 111 7.74 -9.51 -14.43
CA LYS A 111 6.95 -10.60 -13.85
C LYS A 111 7.14 -10.70 -12.33
N LEU A 112 8.32 -10.37 -11.81
CA LEU A 112 8.55 -10.32 -10.36
C LEU A 112 7.66 -9.25 -9.69
N VAL A 113 7.54 -8.07 -10.30
CA VAL A 113 6.62 -6.99 -9.85
C VAL A 113 5.17 -7.46 -9.86
N PHE A 114 4.76 -8.29 -10.82
CA PHE A 114 3.40 -8.82 -10.85
C PHE A 114 3.13 -9.76 -9.67
N VAL A 115 4.12 -10.57 -9.29
CA VAL A 115 4.04 -11.41 -8.09
C VAL A 115 3.99 -10.55 -6.83
N TRP A 116 4.76 -9.46 -6.78
CA TRP A 116 4.75 -8.50 -5.69
C TRP A 116 3.39 -7.83 -5.50
N THR A 117 2.81 -7.33 -6.59
CA THR A 117 1.48 -6.69 -6.62
C THR A 117 0.40 -7.67 -6.16
N ARG A 118 0.44 -8.91 -6.68
CA ARG A 118 -0.46 -9.99 -6.22
C ARG A 118 -0.30 -10.27 -4.73
N ARG A 119 0.92 -10.22 -4.20
CA ARG A 119 1.18 -10.47 -2.79
C ARG A 119 0.55 -9.40 -1.92
N GLU A 120 0.71 -8.12 -2.27
CA GLU A 120 0.05 -7.02 -1.53
C GLU A 120 -1.46 -7.19 -1.52
N PHE A 121 -2.09 -7.45 -2.67
CA PHE A 121 -3.52 -7.74 -2.75
C PHE A 121 -3.94 -8.85 -1.78
N LYS A 122 -3.18 -9.95 -1.71
CA LYS A 122 -3.45 -11.06 -0.79
C LYS A 122 -3.19 -10.73 0.67
N ASN A 123 -2.26 -9.84 0.96
CA ASN A 123 -1.98 -9.38 2.31
C ASN A 123 -3.11 -8.48 2.82
N LEU A 124 -3.62 -7.55 2.01
CA LEU A 124 -4.79 -6.73 2.32
C LEU A 124 -6.01 -7.60 2.65
N GLN A 125 -6.34 -8.56 1.78
CA GLN A 125 -7.44 -9.51 2.02
C GLN A 125 -7.28 -10.27 3.34
N ARG A 126 -6.04 -10.64 3.68
CA ARG A 126 -5.74 -11.34 4.92
C ARG A 126 -5.89 -10.44 6.13
N ALA A 127 -5.42 -9.19 6.07
CA ALA A 127 -5.51 -8.22 7.16
C ALA A 127 -6.98 -7.93 7.56
N ILE A 128 -7.86 -7.76 6.56
CA ILE A 128 -9.31 -7.56 6.77
C ILE A 128 -9.93 -8.71 7.57
N LYS A 129 -9.58 -9.96 7.24
CA LYS A 129 -10.06 -11.16 7.95
C LYS A 129 -9.76 -11.14 9.45
N TYR A 130 -8.71 -10.41 9.87
CA TYR A 130 -8.29 -10.29 11.26
C TYR A 130 -8.64 -8.93 11.88
N ALA A 131 -9.66 -8.27 11.32
CA ALA A 131 -10.26 -7.03 11.80
C ALA A 131 -9.28 -5.84 11.85
N VAL A 132 -8.23 -5.86 11.03
CA VAL A 132 -7.38 -4.68 10.84
C VAL A 132 -8.02 -3.81 9.78
N ARG A 133 -8.19 -2.52 10.09
CA ARG A 133 -8.72 -1.56 9.12
C ARG A 133 -7.63 -1.19 8.12
N VAL A 134 -7.90 -1.49 6.86
CA VAL A 134 -7.01 -1.31 5.70
C VAL A 134 -7.86 -0.88 4.51
N PRO A 135 -7.25 -0.32 3.44
CA PRO A 135 -7.98 -0.09 2.19
C PRO A 135 -8.52 -1.40 1.63
N GLU A 136 -9.83 -1.48 1.38
CA GLU A 136 -10.43 -2.68 0.80
C GLU A 136 -9.87 -2.95 -0.61
N PRO A 137 -9.23 -4.11 -0.85
CA PRO A 137 -8.65 -4.41 -2.16
C PRO A 137 -9.72 -4.84 -3.15
N VAL A 138 -9.90 -4.09 -4.24
CA VAL A 138 -10.92 -4.35 -5.27
C VAL A 138 -10.43 -5.38 -6.28
N ILE A 139 -9.30 -5.10 -6.95
CA ILE A 139 -8.71 -5.99 -7.96
C ILE A 139 -7.23 -5.68 -8.14
N PHE A 140 -6.47 -6.67 -8.61
CA PHE A 140 -5.14 -6.42 -9.14
C PHE A 140 -5.01 -7.01 -10.54
N ARG A 141 -4.17 -6.39 -11.37
CA ARG A 141 -3.76 -6.92 -12.67
C ARG A 141 -2.34 -6.47 -12.93
N ASN A 142 -1.46 -7.41 -13.27
CA ASN A 142 -0.05 -7.11 -13.54
C ASN A 142 0.57 -6.29 -12.39
N ASN A 143 1.05 -5.08 -12.67
CA ASN A 143 1.66 -4.14 -11.72
C ASN A 143 0.67 -3.12 -11.12
N VAL A 144 -0.63 -3.27 -11.38
CA VAL A 144 -1.67 -2.34 -10.91
C VAL A 144 -2.54 -3.02 -9.85
N LEU A 145 -2.72 -2.33 -8.72
CA LEU A 145 -3.62 -2.68 -7.63
C LEU A 145 -4.66 -1.56 -7.48
N VAL A 146 -5.94 -1.92 -7.57
CA VAL A 146 -7.07 -1.03 -7.28
C VAL A 146 -7.61 -1.39 -5.91
N MET A 147 -7.79 -0.39 -5.06
CA MET A 147 -8.29 -0.51 -3.69
C MET A 147 -9.14 0.70 -3.31
N GLU A 148 -9.83 0.61 -2.18
CA GLU A 148 -10.56 1.71 -1.56
C GLU A 148 -9.70 2.97 -1.45
N PHE A 149 -10.28 4.11 -1.79
CA PHE A 149 -9.68 5.40 -1.48
C PHE A 149 -10.00 5.78 -0.03
N ILE A 150 -8.97 6.05 0.76
CA ILE A 150 -9.14 6.51 2.14
C ILE A 150 -9.05 8.03 2.17
N GLY A 151 -10.19 8.68 2.36
CA GLY A 151 -10.33 10.13 2.37
C GLY A 151 -11.63 10.60 1.72
N ASP A 152 -11.72 11.90 1.46
CA ASP A 152 -12.85 12.55 0.81
C ASP A 152 -12.48 13.01 -0.61
N GLU A 153 -12.55 14.30 -0.91
CA GLU A 153 -11.97 14.91 -2.10
C GLU A 153 -10.44 14.84 -2.06
N THR A 154 -9.86 14.74 -0.86
CA THR A 154 -8.42 14.64 -0.63
C THR A 154 -8.06 13.36 0.12
N PRO A 155 -6.85 12.82 -0.07
CA PRO A 155 -6.40 11.66 0.68
C PRO A 155 -6.36 11.98 2.16
N ALA A 156 -6.78 11.04 3.00
CA ALA A 156 -6.65 11.16 4.44
C ALA A 156 -5.17 11.39 4.82
N PRO A 157 -4.89 12.26 5.79
CA PRO A 157 -3.51 12.56 6.16
C PRO A 157 -2.86 11.36 6.86
N ARG A 158 -1.54 11.21 6.68
CA ARG A 158 -0.77 10.25 7.49
C ARG A 158 -0.65 10.77 8.91
N LEU A 159 -0.56 9.87 9.88
CA LEU A 159 -0.29 10.20 11.29
C LEU A 159 0.92 11.14 11.41
N LYS A 160 1.98 10.89 10.65
CA LYS A 160 3.16 11.75 10.61
C LYS A 160 2.86 13.21 10.25
N ASP A 161 1.95 13.43 9.29
CA ASP A 161 1.70 14.76 8.71
C ASP A 161 0.90 15.66 9.67
N VAL A 162 0.08 15.05 10.52
CA VAL A 162 -0.81 15.75 11.47
C VAL A 162 -0.39 15.59 12.93
N GLU A 163 0.77 15.01 13.20
CA GLU A 163 1.26 14.74 14.57
C GLU A 163 1.38 16.00 15.46
N LYS A 164 1.37 17.21 14.88
CA LYS A 164 1.43 18.47 15.63
C LYS A 164 0.07 18.95 16.13
N SER A 165 -1.02 18.44 15.55
CA SER A 165 -2.39 18.78 15.95
C SER A 165 -2.98 17.76 16.93
N LEU A 166 -2.22 16.73 17.30
CA LEU A 166 -2.64 15.68 18.22
C LEU A 166 -2.18 15.99 19.65
N GLU A 167 -3.03 15.64 20.60
CA GLU A 167 -2.72 15.70 22.02
C GLU A 167 -2.16 14.37 22.52
N ARG A 168 -1.66 14.35 23.75
CA ARG A 168 -1.08 13.15 24.35
C ARG A 168 -2.06 11.98 24.40
N SER A 169 -3.34 12.25 24.71
CA SER A 169 -4.39 11.23 24.75
C SER A 169 -4.59 10.55 23.40
N ASP A 170 -4.52 11.31 22.30
CA ASP A 170 -4.62 10.75 20.94
C ASP A 170 -3.47 9.78 20.67
N PHE A 171 -2.25 10.13 21.10
CA PHE A 171 -1.09 9.25 20.96
C PHE A 171 -1.21 7.97 21.80
N GLU A 172 -1.78 8.06 23.00
CA GLU A 172 -2.04 6.89 23.87
C GLU A 172 -3.06 5.93 23.23
N GLU A 173 -4.13 6.46 22.65
CA GLU A 173 -5.14 5.69 21.91
C GLU A 173 -4.55 5.05 20.64
N LEU A 174 -3.80 5.83 19.85
CA LEU A 174 -3.13 5.37 18.64
C LEU A 174 -2.08 4.28 18.93
N TYR A 175 -1.30 4.44 19.99
CA TYR A 175 -0.34 3.44 20.44
C TYR A 175 -1.04 2.14 20.78
N SER A 176 -2.08 2.23 21.64
CA SER A 176 -2.88 1.07 22.05
C SER A 176 -3.49 0.35 20.84
N TYR A 177 -4.02 1.11 19.88
CA TYR A 177 -4.55 0.56 18.64
C TYR A 177 -3.48 -0.16 17.80
N LEU A 178 -2.34 0.48 17.54
CA LEU A 178 -1.30 -0.11 16.68
C LEU A 178 -0.63 -1.32 17.34
N MET A 179 -0.45 -1.32 18.65
CA MET A 179 -0.03 -2.51 19.40
C MET A 179 -1.06 -3.64 19.25
N SER A 180 -2.35 -3.33 19.37
CA SER A 180 -3.42 -4.32 19.13
C SER A 180 -3.40 -4.86 17.69
N VAL A 181 -3.03 -4.06 16.70
CA VAL A 181 -2.87 -4.49 15.30
C VAL A 181 -1.73 -5.48 15.20
N ILE A 182 -0.54 -5.15 15.73
CA ILE A 182 0.63 -6.05 15.72
C ILE A 182 0.27 -7.38 16.38
N GLU A 183 -0.36 -7.35 17.56
CA GLU A 183 -0.76 -8.55 18.28
C GLU A 183 -1.78 -9.41 17.52
N ARG A 184 -2.80 -8.78 16.94
CA ARG A 184 -3.83 -9.48 16.15
C ARG A 184 -3.22 -10.12 14.91
N LEU A 185 -2.38 -9.40 14.18
CA LEU A 185 -1.69 -9.92 13.00
C LEU A 185 -0.81 -11.12 13.37
N TRP A 186 -0.06 -11.04 14.46
CA TRP A 186 0.85 -12.10 14.85
C TRP A 186 0.14 -13.32 15.43
N LYS A 187 -0.69 -13.13 16.47
CA LYS A 187 -1.31 -14.21 17.25
C LYS A 187 -2.45 -14.89 16.48
N ARG A 188 -3.29 -14.11 15.80
CA ARG A 188 -4.48 -14.61 15.09
C ARG A 188 -4.29 -14.64 13.59
N GLY A 189 -3.62 -13.61 13.07
CA GLY A 189 -3.43 -13.40 11.65
C GLY A 189 -2.36 -14.27 11.02
N ASP A 190 -1.48 -14.88 11.81
CA ASP A 190 -0.32 -15.64 11.35
C ASP A 190 0.45 -14.84 10.28
N MET A 191 0.62 -13.54 10.54
CA MET A 191 1.27 -12.58 9.64
C MET A 191 1.87 -11.39 10.40
N VAL A 192 2.65 -10.59 9.69
CA VAL A 192 3.30 -9.36 10.18
C VAL A 192 3.27 -8.30 9.08
N HIS A 193 3.26 -7.02 9.45
CA HIS A 193 3.24 -5.91 8.48
C HIS A 193 4.62 -5.68 7.87
N GLY A 194 5.67 -5.69 8.69
CA GLY A 194 7.07 -5.58 8.29
C GLY A 194 7.55 -4.19 7.89
N ASP A 195 6.69 -3.19 7.98
CA ASP A 195 7.03 -1.77 7.79
C ASP A 195 6.05 -0.83 8.51
N LEU A 196 5.48 -1.26 9.64
CA LEU A 196 4.53 -0.44 10.37
C LEU A 196 5.26 0.75 11.01
N SER A 197 4.77 1.95 10.72
CA SER A 197 5.31 3.23 11.21
C SER A 197 4.27 4.33 11.09
N GLU A 198 4.56 5.52 11.62
CA GLU A 198 3.70 6.70 11.52
C GLU A 198 3.45 7.20 10.09
N TYR A 199 4.28 6.76 9.13
CA TYR A 199 4.11 7.07 7.71
C TYR A 199 3.07 6.17 7.02
N ASN A 200 2.79 5.00 7.60
CA ASN A 200 1.93 3.97 7.02
C ASN A 200 0.60 3.82 7.77
N VAL A 201 0.19 4.88 8.47
CA VAL A 201 -1.09 4.98 9.17
C VAL A 201 -1.79 6.25 8.71
N LEU A 202 -2.95 6.11 8.09
CA LEU A 202 -3.83 7.23 7.75
C LEU A 202 -4.85 7.45 8.87
N LEU A 203 -5.25 8.69 9.10
CA LEU A 203 -6.30 9.04 10.07
C LEU A 203 -7.57 9.43 9.33
N TRP A 204 -8.60 8.59 9.40
CA TRP A 204 -9.88 8.79 8.71
C TRP A 204 -10.99 8.06 9.47
N ASP A 205 -11.74 8.69 10.38
CA ASP A 205 -12.65 7.99 11.31
C ASP A 205 -11.93 6.85 12.08
N GLY A 206 -10.75 7.17 12.60
CA GLY A 206 -9.83 6.23 13.23
C GLY A 206 -8.69 5.77 12.30
N PRO A 207 -7.78 4.90 12.79
CA PRO A 207 -6.52 4.65 12.10
C PRO A 207 -6.66 3.53 11.05
N VAL A 208 -6.22 3.82 9.83
CA VAL A 208 -6.19 2.89 8.70
C VAL A 208 -4.74 2.56 8.37
N VAL A 209 -4.38 1.28 8.41
CA VAL A 209 -3.01 0.83 8.13
C VAL A 209 -2.87 0.57 6.63
N ILE A 210 -1.85 1.18 6.01
CA ILE A 210 -1.60 1.16 4.57
C ILE A 210 -0.22 0.57 4.24
N ASP A 211 0.04 0.36 2.95
CA ASP A 211 1.28 -0.23 2.40
C ASP A 211 1.61 -1.64 2.91
N TRP A 212 0.82 -2.60 2.43
CA TRP A 212 0.93 -4.02 2.80
C TRP A 212 1.89 -4.80 1.90
N SER A 213 2.74 -4.07 1.17
CA SER A 213 3.68 -4.61 0.21
C SER A 213 4.70 -5.53 0.88
N GLN A 214 5.27 -5.11 2.02
CA GLN A 214 6.28 -5.84 2.80
C GLN A 214 5.68 -6.86 3.77
N ALA A 215 4.37 -6.86 3.95
CA ALA A 215 3.70 -7.79 4.85
C ALA A 215 3.89 -9.24 4.41
N THR A 216 3.99 -10.14 5.39
CA THR A 216 4.25 -11.55 5.14
C THR A 216 3.67 -12.45 6.22
N VAL A 217 3.58 -13.74 5.94
CA VAL A 217 3.10 -14.76 6.89
C VAL A 217 4.13 -15.07 7.98
N ARG A 218 3.69 -15.50 9.17
CA ARG A 218 4.58 -15.82 10.31
C ARG A 218 5.62 -16.89 9.96
N ARG A 219 5.25 -17.86 9.12
CA ARG A 219 6.15 -18.92 8.61
C ARG A 219 7.23 -18.44 7.62
N ASN A 220 7.21 -17.18 7.20
CA ASN A 220 8.30 -16.60 6.42
C ASN A 220 9.55 -16.47 7.31
N ARG A 221 10.73 -16.83 6.78
CA ARG A 221 12.00 -16.79 7.54
C ARG A 221 12.38 -15.39 8.07
N MET A 222 11.85 -14.32 7.48
CA MET A 222 12.07 -12.93 7.89
C MET A 222 11.05 -12.43 8.92
N SER A 223 10.00 -13.21 9.24
CA SER A 223 8.84 -12.71 9.98
C SER A 223 9.17 -12.16 11.37
N VAL A 224 10.08 -12.80 12.11
CA VAL A 224 10.48 -12.37 13.46
C VAL A 224 11.27 -11.07 13.41
N GLU A 225 12.16 -10.90 12.43
CA GLU A 225 12.90 -9.66 12.23
C GLU A 225 11.96 -8.51 11.84
N LEU A 226 10.99 -8.80 10.97
CA LEU A 226 9.95 -7.85 10.58
C LEU A 226 9.04 -7.47 11.75
N LEU A 227 8.69 -8.42 12.62
CA LEU A 227 7.93 -8.16 13.84
C LEU A 227 8.71 -7.25 14.79
N LYS A 228 10.00 -7.56 15.00
CA LYS A 228 10.91 -6.74 15.80
C LYS A 228 10.99 -5.32 15.26
N ARG A 229 11.05 -5.16 13.93
CA ARG A 229 11.05 -3.84 13.26
C ARG A 229 9.76 -3.08 13.52
N ASP A 230 8.59 -3.70 13.34
CA ASP A 230 7.28 -3.08 13.58
C ASP A 230 7.15 -2.61 15.03
N LEU A 231 7.44 -3.50 16.00
CA LEU A 231 7.40 -3.18 17.43
C LEU A 231 8.35 -2.02 17.76
N ARG A 232 9.59 -2.08 17.29
CA ARG A 232 10.58 -1.03 17.54
C ARG A 232 10.15 0.31 16.94
N ASN A 233 9.63 0.33 15.72
CA ASN A 233 9.19 1.55 15.05
C ASN A 233 8.04 2.21 15.82
N VAL A 234 7.01 1.42 16.16
CA VAL A 234 5.84 1.88 16.90
C VAL A 234 6.26 2.37 18.29
N THR A 235 6.90 1.53 19.11
CA THR A 235 7.33 1.90 20.46
C THR A 235 8.20 3.16 20.47
N ASN A 236 9.21 3.25 19.60
CA ASN A 236 10.10 4.42 19.56
C ASN A 236 9.38 5.69 19.08
N TYR A 237 8.43 5.58 18.16
CA TYR A 237 7.63 6.73 17.74
C TYR A 237 6.82 7.29 18.90
N PHE A 238 6.03 6.45 19.57
CA PHE A 238 5.13 6.89 20.65
C PHE A 238 5.87 7.30 21.92
N ALA A 239 7.01 6.68 22.25
CA ALA A 239 7.89 7.15 23.33
C ALA A 239 8.30 8.61 23.15
N ARG A 240 8.67 9.00 21.91
CA ARG A 240 9.05 10.39 21.58
C ARG A 240 7.87 11.36 21.65
N LYS A 241 6.64 10.86 21.69
CA LYS A 241 5.41 11.65 21.88
C LYS A 241 4.96 11.71 23.34
N GLY A 242 5.74 11.14 24.27
CA GLY A 242 5.46 11.18 25.69
C GLY A 242 4.46 10.13 26.18
N VAL A 243 4.15 9.13 25.35
CA VAL A 243 3.35 7.96 25.74
C VAL A 243 4.21 7.04 26.61
N ASP A 244 3.61 6.47 27.66
CA ASP A 244 4.25 5.39 28.41
C ASP A 244 4.16 4.09 27.60
N VAL A 245 5.31 3.57 27.19
CA VAL A 245 5.39 2.44 26.25
C VAL A 245 6.14 1.27 26.87
N GLU A 246 5.71 0.06 26.52
CA GLU A 246 6.42 -1.16 26.87
C GLU A 246 7.70 -1.30 26.05
N ASP A 247 8.77 -1.85 26.66
CA ASP A 247 9.99 -2.22 25.96
C ASP A 247 9.67 -3.23 24.84
N TYR A 248 10.00 -2.86 23.60
CA TYR A 248 9.72 -3.67 22.43
C TYR A 248 10.42 -5.04 22.46
N GLU A 249 11.57 -5.19 23.14
CA GLU A 249 12.26 -6.49 23.31
C GLU A 249 11.52 -7.40 24.31
N VAL A 250 10.90 -6.82 25.33
CA VAL A 250 10.02 -7.57 26.27
C VAL A 250 8.78 -8.05 25.51
N LYS A 251 8.12 -7.14 24.79
CA LYS A 251 6.94 -7.48 24.00
C LYS A 251 7.22 -8.51 22.93
N LEU A 252 8.36 -8.39 22.23
CA LEU A 252 8.79 -9.37 21.23
C LEU A 252 8.90 -10.77 21.85
N ARG A 253 9.54 -10.90 23.02
CA ARG A 253 9.65 -12.17 23.73
C ARG A 253 8.27 -12.75 24.08
N GLU A 254 7.36 -11.93 24.61
CA GLU A 254 5.98 -12.35 24.90
C GLU A 254 5.27 -12.91 23.66
N LEU A 255 5.47 -12.29 22.49
CA LEU A 255 4.81 -12.69 21.25
C LEU A 255 5.41 -13.94 20.61
N ILE A 256 6.70 -14.22 20.79
CA ILE A 256 7.35 -15.39 20.19
C ILE A 256 7.31 -16.63 21.08
N GLU A 257 7.24 -16.45 22.40
CA GLU A 257 7.20 -17.55 23.38
C GLU A 257 5.79 -18.15 23.55
N ARG A 258 4.76 -17.49 23.00
CA ARG A 258 3.35 -17.91 23.02
C ARG A 258 2.82 -18.25 21.62
#